data_AF-B4JEC0-F1
#
_entry.id   AF-B4JEC0-F1
#
_cell.length_a   1.000
_cell.length_b   1.000
_cell.length_c   1.000
_cell.angle_alpha   90.00
_cell.angle_beta   90.00
_cell.angle_gamma   90.00
#
_symmetry.space_group_name_H-M   'P 1'
#
loop_
_entity.id
_entity.type
_entity.pdbx_description
1 polymer ?
#
loop_
_entity_poly.entity_id
_entity_poly.type
_entity_poly.pdbx_seq_one_letter_code
_entity_poly.pdbx_strand_id
1 'polypeptide(L)'
;MDKKRQKKQYERKLQATQAIWFPWYYHHYGFESHSNRHGGKTTPAGATDKSTAVTNKPNKDCFKTCPPGYELRPKDAVTCPPGYQLKGKTGVVSALRTCNDNALVLQLARLYVVSPERIVLLLAQPQLKESCAEIADVLDRIRGATSNCMLADDNIYAKLADGLKYYKEEVCDGGANKKRCACLTEAHSCFKDLRTDMIECEGPADWYEKRNANKVCQSFNDILDCYYTRGALLCGLEAAQQLRSFAADSMRRAMILSCDVNKRLPHVTDPMPSFSGLMPT
;
A
#
# COMPACT_ATOMS: atom_id res chain seq x y z
N MET A 1 -27.90 22.54 -28.77
CA MET A 1 -27.69 21.38 -27.86
C MET A 1 -26.73 21.80 -26.76
N ASP A 2 -27.06 21.47 -25.52
CA ASP A 2 -26.67 22.21 -24.31
C ASP A 2 -25.32 21.75 -23.72
N LYS A 3 -24.32 22.65 -23.68
CA LYS A 3 -22.96 22.40 -23.16
C LYS A 3 -22.95 21.87 -21.71
N LYS A 4 -24.00 22.16 -20.93
CA LYS A 4 -24.16 21.62 -19.56
C LYS A 4 -24.45 20.13 -19.54
N ARG A 5 -25.10 19.56 -20.57
CA ARG A 5 -25.35 18.12 -20.68
C ARG A 5 -24.08 17.34 -21.04
N GLN A 6 -23.23 17.87 -21.91
CA GLN A 6 -21.95 17.24 -22.25
C GLN A 6 -20.99 17.20 -21.05
N LYS A 7 -20.86 18.29 -20.28
CA LYS A 7 -20.01 18.31 -19.08
C LYS A 7 -20.48 17.31 -18.02
N LYS A 8 -21.79 17.23 -17.78
CA LYS A 8 -22.39 16.28 -16.82
C LYS A 8 -22.29 14.82 -17.27
N GLN A 9 -22.26 14.57 -18.58
CA GLN A 9 -22.05 13.24 -19.16
C GLN A 9 -20.58 12.83 -19.13
N TYR A 10 -19.64 13.78 -19.26
CA TYR A 10 -18.20 13.55 -19.13
C TYR A 10 -17.79 13.32 -17.67
N GLU A 11 -18.34 14.09 -16.73
CA GLU A 11 -18.13 13.90 -15.28
C GLU A 11 -18.71 12.57 -14.78
N ARG A 12 -19.87 12.13 -15.30
CA ARG A 12 -20.43 10.81 -14.98
C ARG A 12 -19.62 9.65 -15.59
N LYS A 13 -19.02 9.84 -16.77
CA LYS A 13 -18.11 8.84 -17.35
C LYS A 13 -16.78 8.76 -16.57
N LEU A 14 -16.25 9.88 -16.07
CA LEU A 14 -15.05 9.88 -15.22
C LEU A 14 -15.28 9.20 -13.86
N GLN A 15 -16.45 9.42 -13.24
CA GLN A 15 -16.78 8.80 -11.95
C GLN A 15 -17.02 7.29 -12.06
N ALA A 16 -17.59 6.81 -13.17
CA ALA A 16 -17.83 5.37 -13.37
C ALA A 16 -16.55 4.57 -13.62
N THR A 17 -15.49 5.19 -14.15
CA THR A 17 -14.19 4.52 -14.41
C THR A 17 -13.25 4.49 -13.20
N GLN A 18 -13.60 5.14 -12.09
CA GLN A 18 -12.79 5.17 -10.86
C GLN A 18 -13.30 4.23 -9.76
N ALA A 19 -14.47 3.61 -9.92
CA ALA A 19 -15.15 2.89 -8.83
C ALA A 19 -15.14 1.35 -8.95
N ILE A 20 -14.35 0.80 -9.86
CA ILE A 20 -14.18 -0.65 -10.00
C ILE A 20 -12.74 -0.95 -9.55
N TRP A 21 -12.44 -2.17 -9.09
CA TRP A 21 -11.09 -2.69 -8.80
C TRP A 21 -10.59 -2.76 -7.35
N PHE A 22 -11.45 -2.54 -6.35
CA PHE A 22 -11.32 -3.18 -5.03
C PHE A 22 -12.15 -4.46 -4.78
N PRO A 23 -13.03 -5.00 -5.68
CA PRO A 23 -13.83 -6.16 -5.32
C PRO A 23 -13.02 -7.40 -4.94
N TRP A 24 -12.00 -7.78 -5.71
CA TRP A 24 -11.37 -9.09 -5.55
C TRP A 24 -10.60 -9.24 -4.22
N TYR A 25 -9.72 -8.29 -3.88
CA TYR A 25 -8.98 -8.30 -2.62
C TYR A 25 -9.92 -8.26 -1.41
N TYR A 26 -10.95 -7.43 -1.48
CA TYR A 26 -11.91 -7.26 -0.40
C TYR A 26 -12.80 -8.49 -0.20
N HIS A 27 -13.17 -9.17 -1.30
CA HIS A 27 -13.98 -10.39 -1.26
C HIS A 27 -13.22 -11.59 -0.68
N HIS A 28 -11.89 -11.62 -0.83
CA HIS A 28 -11.07 -12.76 -0.40
C HIS A 28 -10.49 -12.59 1.00
N TYR A 29 -10.17 -11.35 1.42
CA TYR A 29 -9.42 -11.10 2.65
C TYR A 29 -10.20 -10.33 3.74
N GLY A 30 -11.35 -9.73 3.41
CA GLY A 30 -12.08 -8.90 4.36
C GLY A 30 -11.24 -7.74 4.92
N PHE A 31 -11.59 -7.24 6.11
CA PHE A 31 -10.87 -6.18 6.82
C PHE A 31 -9.81 -6.71 7.80
N GLU A 32 -9.41 -7.98 7.71
CA GLU A 32 -8.43 -8.54 8.64
C GLU A 32 -7.03 -7.99 8.33
N SER A 33 -6.39 -7.41 9.34
CA SER A 33 -5.02 -6.91 9.21
C SER A 33 -4.04 -8.05 8.95
N HIS A 34 -3.10 -7.84 8.03
CA HIS A 34 -2.07 -8.84 7.71
C HIS A 34 -1.20 -9.15 8.94
N SER A 35 -1.07 -8.19 9.86
CA SER A 35 -0.42 -8.34 11.18
C SER A 35 -1.02 -9.45 12.06
N ASN A 36 -2.29 -9.83 11.89
CA ASN A 36 -2.93 -10.87 12.72
C ASN A 36 -2.69 -12.29 12.19
N ARG A 37 -2.16 -12.46 10.97
CA ARG A 37 -1.89 -13.80 10.37
C ARG A 37 -0.64 -14.49 10.93
N HIS A 38 0.25 -13.76 11.59
CA HIS A 38 1.54 -14.31 12.07
C HIS A 38 1.68 -14.38 13.60
N GLY A 39 0.64 -14.11 14.38
CA GLY A 39 0.71 -14.20 15.84
C GLY A 39 -0.64 -14.46 16.52
N GLY A 40 -0.82 -15.70 17.01
CA GLY A 40 -1.81 -16.02 18.03
C GLY A 40 -3.11 -16.65 17.52
N LYS A 41 -3.24 -17.97 17.75
CA LYS A 41 -4.53 -18.68 17.73
C LYS A 41 -5.58 -17.89 18.50
N THR A 42 -6.57 -17.35 17.80
CA THR A 42 -7.90 -17.11 18.36
C THR A 42 -8.89 -17.77 17.42
N THR A 43 -9.56 -18.79 17.96
CA THR A 43 -10.66 -19.52 17.32
C THR A 43 -11.83 -18.59 17.03
N PRO A 44 -12.51 -18.72 15.87
CA PRO A 44 -13.68 -17.91 15.57
C PRO A 44 -14.86 -18.37 16.43
N ALA A 45 -15.50 -17.42 17.10
CA ALA A 45 -16.79 -17.59 17.73
C ALA A 45 -17.88 -17.66 16.64
N GLY A 46 -18.66 -18.75 16.63
CA GLY A 46 -19.85 -18.84 15.77
C GLY A 46 -20.22 -20.26 15.36
N ALA A 47 -20.49 -21.15 16.32
CA ALA A 47 -21.26 -22.37 16.06
C ALA A 47 -22.30 -22.56 17.16
N THR A 48 -23.53 -22.74 16.71
CA THR A 48 -24.83 -22.76 17.37
C THR A 48 -25.03 -23.82 18.45
N ASP A 49 -25.91 -23.47 19.38
CA ASP A 49 -26.52 -24.27 20.45
C ASP A 49 -26.71 -25.77 20.20
N LYS A 50 -26.39 -26.58 21.22
CA LYS A 50 -27.26 -27.67 21.67
C LYS A 50 -27.00 -28.03 23.14
N SER A 51 -28.11 -27.96 23.89
CA SER A 51 -28.33 -28.31 25.29
C SER A 51 -27.71 -29.63 25.74
N THR A 52 -27.13 -29.64 26.95
CA THR A 52 -27.44 -30.65 27.98
C THR A 52 -27.02 -30.15 29.36
N ALA A 53 -27.92 -30.32 30.32
CA ALA A 53 -27.81 -29.92 31.71
C ALA A 53 -26.84 -30.80 32.51
N VAL A 54 -26.40 -30.32 33.69
CA VAL A 54 -26.55 -30.97 35.03
C VAL A 54 -25.58 -30.34 36.07
N THR A 55 -26.17 -29.65 37.06
CA THR A 55 -25.79 -29.49 38.51
C THR A 55 -24.39 -29.00 38.91
N ASN A 56 -24.12 -28.19 39.96
CA ASN A 56 -24.78 -27.98 41.25
C ASN A 56 -24.23 -26.70 41.96
N LYS A 57 -25.16 -25.96 42.60
CA LYS A 57 -25.09 -25.08 43.79
C LYS A 57 -24.32 -23.73 43.85
N PRO A 58 -24.87 -22.75 44.62
CA PRO A 58 -24.49 -21.33 44.58
C PRO A 58 -23.73 -20.86 45.83
N ASN A 59 -22.98 -19.75 45.72
CA ASN A 59 -22.77 -18.87 46.86
C ASN A 59 -22.95 -17.39 46.46
N LYS A 60 -23.93 -16.79 47.14
CA LYS A 60 -24.29 -15.36 47.31
C LYS A 60 -23.12 -14.61 47.99
N ASP A 61 -22.88 -13.30 47.91
CA ASP A 61 -23.64 -12.05 47.72
C ASP A 61 -22.68 -11.03 47.02
N CYS A 62 -22.97 -9.79 46.60
CA CYS A 62 -23.93 -8.78 47.03
C CYS A 62 -23.94 -7.65 45.97
N PHE A 63 -25.07 -7.40 45.31
CA PHE A 63 -25.39 -6.07 44.75
C PHE A 63 -26.33 -5.40 45.75
N LYS A 64 -25.94 -4.23 46.29
CA LYS A 64 -26.85 -3.34 47.01
C LYS A 64 -26.66 -1.91 46.51
N THR A 65 -27.71 -1.38 45.90
CA THR A 65 -28.09 0.03 45.91
C THR A 65 -28.11 0.59 47.33
N CYS A 66 -27.73 1.87 47.52
CA CYS A 66 -27.97 2.61 48.77
C CYS A 66 -29.06 3.70 48.61
N PRO A 67 -29.93 3.93 49.62
CA PRO A 67 -31.03 4.91 49.62
C PRO A 67 -30.59 6.35 50.04
N PRO A 68 -31.51 7.35 50.05
CA PRO A 68 -31.18 8.79 50.12
C PRO A 68 -30.92 9.29 51.55
N GLY A 69 -30.02 10.28 51.71
CA GLY A 69 -29.93 11.07 52.95
C GLY A 69 -28.57 11.49 53.48
N TYR A 70 -27.43 11.26 52.81
CA TYR A 70 -26.13 11.73 53.32
C TYR A 70 -25.22 12.31 52.21
N GLU A 71 -24.77 13.54 52.44
CA GLU A 71 -24.03 14.41 51.51
C GLU A 71 -22.55 14.03 51.33
N LEU A 72 -22.02 14.43 50.16
CA LEU A 72 -20.61 14.34 49.78
C LEU A 72 -19.72 15.26 50.64
N ARG A 73 -18.56 14.75 51.07
CA ARG A 73 -17.42 15.58 51.47
C ARG A 73 -16.13 15.16 50.74
N PRO A 74 -15.19 16.11 50.52
CA PRO A 74 -14.16 16.00 49.49
C PRO A 74 -12.84 15.38 49.97
N LYS A 75 -12.07 14.94 48.96
CA LYS A 75 -10.61 14.68 48.91
C LYS A 75 -9.82 15.05 50.16
N ASP A 76 -9.19 14.05 50.78
CA ASP A 76 -7.74 13.83 50.71
C ASP A 76 -7.32 12.61 51.55
N ALA A 77 -6.23 11.97 51.11
CA ALA A 77 -5.39 10.99 51.81
C ALA A 77 -6.07 9.73 52.40
N VAL A 78 -5.93 8.60 51.69
CA VAL A 78 -5.98 7.27 52.33
C VAL A 78 -4.72 6.49 51.95
N THR A 79 -3.81 6.43 52.90
CA THR A 79 -2.71 5.47 53.00
C THR A 79 -3.29 4.07 53.16
N CYS A 80 -2.88 3.11 52.32
CA CYS A 80 -3.38 1.73 52.42
C CYS A 80 -2.72 0.97 53.60
N PRO A 81 -3.46 0.07 54.28
CA PRO A 81 -2.93 -0.77 55.35
C PRO A 81 -1.96 -1.86 54.85
N PRO A 82 -1.13 -2.45 55.75
CA PRO A 82 -0.03 -3.34 55.37
C PRO A 82 -0.56 -4.61 54.69
N GLY A 83 -0.03 -4.92 53.50
CA GLY A 83 -0.40 -6.11 52.72
C GLY A 83 -1.13 -5.83 51.41
N TYR A 84 -1.53 -4.58 51.13
CA TYR A 84 -2.06 -4.17 49.83
C TYR A 84 -1.09 -3.23 49.13
N GLN A 85 -0.39 -3.73 48.12
CA GLN A 85 0.24 -2.85 47.14
C GLN A 85 -0.85 -2.28 46.23
N LEU A 86 -0.99 -0.96 46.21
CA LEU A 86 -1.52 -0.30 45.01
C LEU A 86 -0.69 -0.85 43.85
N LYS A 87 -1.34 -1.39 42.83
CA LYS A 87 -0.70 -1.75 41.57
C LYS A 87 -0.15 -0.46 40.99
N GLY A 88 1.05 -0.13 41.45
CA GLY A 88 1.79 1.04 41.06
C GLY A 88 1.91 0.99 39.56
N LYS A 89 1.94 2.18 38.97
CA LYS A 89 2.55 2.43 37.67
C LYS A 89 4.00 1.90 37.71
N THR A 90 4.17 0.59 37.64
CA THR A 90 5.45 -0.06 37.36
C THR A 90 5.50 -0.19 35.86
N GLY A 91 6.35 0.67 35.30
CA GLY A 91 6.83 0.65 33.92
C GLY A 91 5.91 -0.04 32.93
N VAL A 92 5.09 0.75 32.23
CA VAL A 92 4.76 0.40 30.85
C VAL A 92 6.11 0.37 30.14
N VAL A 93 6.77 -0.78 30.14
CA VAL A 93 7.60 -1.18 29.01
C VAL A 93 6.66 -0.96 27.84
N SER A 94 6.93 0.09 27.08
CA SER A 94 6.15 0.44 25.90
C SER A 94 6.24 -0.78 25.00
N ALA A 95 5.29 -1.70 25.14
CA ALA A 95 5.09 -2.79 24.22
C ALA A 95 4.87 -2.07 22.91
N LEU A 96 5.88 -2.19 22.05
CA LEU A 96 6.02 -1.42 20.84
C LEU A 96 4.73 -1.55 20.05
N ARG A 97 3.92 -0.48 20.02
CA ARG A 97 2.57 -0.55 19.48
C ARG A 97 2.67 -0.81 17.99
N THR A 98 2.19 -1.95 17.51
CA THR A 98 2.09 -2.23 16.08
C THR A 98 1.09 -1.28 15.42
N CYS A 99 1.41 -0.79 14.22
CA CYS A 99 0.52 0.10 13.49
C CYS A 99 -0.77 -0.61 13.05
N ASN A 100 -1.84 0.18 12.92
CA ASN A 100 -3.07 -0.27 12.25
C ASN A 100 -2.90 -0.13 10.74
N ASP A 101 -2.83 -1.27 10.05
CA ASP A 101 -2.67 -1.35 8.59
C ASP A 101 -3.74 -0.57 7.84
N ASN A 102 -4.97 -0.49 8.37
CA ASN A 102 -6.10 0.20 7.70
C ASN A 102 -5.77 1.66 7.37
N ALA A 103 -4.96 2.32 8.20
CA ALA A 103 -4.55 3.69 7.91
C ALA A 103 -3.67 3.76 6.65
N LEU A 104 -2.79 2.80 6.43
CA LEU A 104 -1.96 2.72 5.23
C LEU A 104 -2.82 2.34 4.02
N VAL A 105 -3.68 1.33 4.15
CA VAL A 105 -4.56 0.87 3.07
C VAL A 105 -5.41 2.03 2.52
N LEU A 106 -6.04 2.80 3.43
CA LEU A 106 -6.88 3.93 3.02
C LEU A 106 -6.09 5.02 2.29
N GLN A 107 -4.83 5.27 2.65
CA GLN A 107 -4.01 6.25 1.94
C GLN A 107 -3.53 5.73 0.59
N LEU A 108 -3.06 4.47 0.51
CA LEU A 108 -2.63 3.85 -0.74
C LEU A 108 -3.79 3.69 -1.75
N ALA A 109 -5.00 3.42 -1.27
CA ALA A 109 -6.20 3.33 -2.10
C ALA A 109 -6.53 4.63 -2.84
N ARG A 110 -6.15 5.80 -2.31
CA ARG A 110 -6.34 7.09 -3.00
C ARG A 110 -5.58 7.17 -4.32
N LEU A 111 -4.47 6.44 -4.44
CA LEU A 111 -3.63 6.35 -5.63
C LEU A 111 -3.83 5.03 -6.39
N TYR A 112 -4.74 4.17 -5.94
CA TYR A 112 -4.94 2.81 -6.47
C TYR A 112 -3.66 1.96 -6.43
N VAL A 113 -2.80 2.19 -5.42
CA VAL A 113 -1.57 1.41 -5.21
C VAL A 113 -1.92 0.13 -4.44
N VAL A 114 -2.16 -0.94 -5.18
CA VAL A 114 -2.47 -2.27 -4.64
C VAL A 114 -1.37 -3.30 -4.88
N SER A 115 -0.38 -2.97 -5.73
CA SER A 115 0.71 -3.86 -6.13
C SER A 115 1.95 -3.08 -6.60
N PRO A 116 3.13 -3.72 -6.66
CA PRO A 116 4.37 -3.09 -7.11
C PRO A 116 4.26 -2.42 -8.49
N GLU A 117 3.63 -3.08 -9.45
CA GLU A 117 3.45 -2.57 -10.81
C GLU A 117 2.53 -1.35 -10.88
N ARG A 118 1.55 -1.25 -9.97
CA ARG A 118 0.64 -0.09 -9.91
C ARG A 118 1.35 1.19 -9.45
N ILE A 119 2.46 1.07 -8.73
CA ILE A 119 3.34 2.20 -8.41
C ILE A 119 4.02 2.70 -9.68
N VAL A 120 4.57 1.79 -10.50
CA VAL A 120 5.23 2.14 -11.76
C VAL A 120 4.25 2.80 -12.74
N LEU A 121 3.00 2.31 -12.77
CA LEU A 121 1.93 2.84 -13.62
C LEU A 121 1.54 4.30 -13.31
N LEU A 122 1.94 4.85 -12.15
CA LEU A 122 1.79 6.28 -11.86
C LEU A 122 2.58 7.15 -12.84
N LEU A 123 3.68 6.65 -13.41
CA LEU A 123 4.44 7.34 -14.45
C LEU A 123 3.64 7.55 -15.75
N ALA A 124 2.63 6.72 -15.99
CA ALA A 124 1.76 6.81 -17.16
C ALA A 124 0.46 7.59 -16.87
N GLN A 125 0.44 8.43 -15.82
CA GLN A 125 -0.70 9.30 -15.53
C GLN A 125 -0.71 10.51 -16.46
N PRO A 126 -1.87 11.01 -16.92
CA PRO A 126 -1.92 12.16 -17.83
C PRO A 126 -1.24 13.43 -17.31
N GLN A 127 -1.22 13.63 -15.98
CA GLN A 127 -0.74 14.84 -15.32
C GLN A 127 0.31 14.52 -14.25
N LEU A 128 1.53 14.18 -14.66
CA LEU A 128 2.62 13.76 -13.75
C LEU A 128 2.83 14.70 -12.56
N LYS A 129 2.81 16.02 -12.79
CA LYS A 129 3.03 17.03 -11.73
C LYS A 129 1.94 17.01 -10.66
N GLU A 130 0.67 16.85 -11.07
CA GLU A 130 -0.44 16.74 -10.14
C GLU A 130 -0.35 15.41 -9.37
N SER A 131 -0.04 14.32 -10.07
CA SER A 131 0.20 13.02 -9.44
C SER A 131 1.32 13.08 -8.40
N CYS A 132 2.41 13.80 -8.67
CA CYS A 132 3.50 14.01 -7.71
C CYS A 132 3.05 14.74 -6.43
N ALA A 133 2.16 15.73 -6.54
CA ALA A 133 1.60 16.42 -5.39
C ALA A 133 0.68 15.50 -4.57
N GLU A 134 -0.15 14.69 -5.23
CA GLU A 134 -1.00 13.70 -4.57
C GLU A 134 -0.19 12.62 -3.85
N ILE A 135 0.90 12.14 -4.49
CA ILE A 135 1.83 11.19 -3.90
C ILE A 135 2.48 11.76 -2.63
N ALA A 136 2.90 13.03 -2.67
CA ALA A 136 3.45 13.69 -1.49
C ALA A 136 2.44 13.78 -0.33
N ASP A 137 1.19 14.19 -0.58
CA ASP A 137 0.12 14.23 0.43
C ASP A 137 -0.17 12.84 1.03
N VAL A 138 -0.22 11.81 0.19
CA VAL A 138 -0.44 10.42 0.64
C VAL A 138 0.70 9.93 1.52
N LEU A 139 1.96 10.17 1.13
CA LEU A 139 3.12 9.77 1.93
C LEU A 139 3.21 10.53 3.25
N ASP A 140 2.88 11.82 3.28
CA ASP A 140 2.84 12.61 4.51
C ASP A 140 1.77 12.10 5.49
N ARG A 141 0.60 11.68 4.97
CA ARG A 141 -0.46 11.07 5.80
C ARG A 141 -0.10 9.69 6.31
N ILE A 142 0.58 8.88 5.49
CA ILE A 142 1.12 7.58 5.93
C ILE A 142 2.09 7.82 7.09
N ARG A 143 3.08 8.71 6.91
CA ARG A 143 4.05 9.07 7.95
C ARG A 143 3.36 9.57 9.23
N GLY A 144 2.34 10.41 9.08
CA GLY A 144 1.54 10.91 10.20
C GLY A 144 0.85 9.77 10.96
N ALA A 145 0.21 8.85 10.24
CA ALA A 145 -0.48 7.70 10.82
C ALA A 145 0.46 6.69 11.48
N THR A 146 1.70 6.57 11.00
CA THR A 146 2.68 5.60 11.49
C THR A 146 3.69 6.18 12.49
N SER A 147 3.65 7.49 12.73
CA SER A 147 4.63 8.21 13.57
C SER A 147 4.79 7.67 15.01
N ASN A 148 3.74 7.05 15.56
CA ASN A 148 3.68 6.59 16.96
C ASN A 148 3.56 5.07 17.10
N CYS A 149 3.89 4.32 16.05
CA CYS A 149 3.79 2.86 16.03
C CYS A 149 4.88 2.25 15.14
N MET A 150 5.08 0.95 15.24
CA MET A 150 6.01 0.22 14.38
C MET A 150 5.27 -0.66 13.39
N LEU A 151 5.71 -0.61 12.14
CA LEU A 151 5.27 -1.53 11.09
C LEU A 151 6.17 -2.77 11.13
N ALA A 152 5.58 -3.93 10.87
CA ALA A 152 6.37 -5.14 10.68
C ALA A 152 7.20 -5.06 9.39
N ASP A 153 8.39 -5.66 9.38
CA ASP A 153 9.30 -5.61 8.22
C ASP A 153 8.71 -6.28 6.97
N ASP A 154 7.79 -7.22 7.15
CA ASP A 154 7.06 -7.96 6.12
C ASP A 154 5.66 -7.37 5.84
N ASN A 155 5.35 -6.19 6.38
CA ASN A 155 4.08 -5.53 6.13
C ASN A 155 3.97 -5.09 4.67
N ILE A 156 3.02 -5.68 3.94
CA ILE A 156 2.83 -5.44 2.50
C ILE A 156 2.58 -3.96 2.18
N TYR A 157 1.81 -3.27 3.01
CA TYR A 157 1.44 -1.87 2.79
C TYR A 157 2.60 -0.94 3.10
N ALA A 158 3.44 -1.29 4.09
CA ALA A 158 4.69 -0.60 4.34
C ALA A 158 5.63 -0.71 3.13
N LYS A 159 5.78 -1.91 2.54
CA LYS A 159 6.57 -2.10 1.32
C LYS A 159 6.03 -1.28 0.16
N LEU A 160 4.72 -1.31 -0.08
CA LEU A 160 4.11 -0.47 -1.12
C LEU A 160 4.38 1.02 -0.88
N ALA A 161 4.30 1.48 0.37
CA ALA A 161 4.66 2.86 0.73
C ALA A 161 6.15 3.16 0.50
N ASP A 162 7.06 2.21 0.74
CA ASP A 162 8.50 2.36 0.46
C ASP A 162 8.77 2.46 -1.05
N GLY A 163 8.09 1.64 -1.87
CA GLY A 163 8.16 1.73 -3.33
C GLY A 163 7.61 3.06 -3.85
N LEU A 164 6.52 3.56 -3.26
CA LEU A 164 5.91 4.85 -3.59
C LEU A 164 6.79 6.03 -3.15
N LYS A 165 7.46 5.91 -2.00
CA LYS A 165 8.46 6.89 -1.55
C LYS A 165 9.62 6.99 -2.54
N TYR A 166 10.14 5.85 -2.98
CA TYR A 166 11.17 5.83 -4.02
C TYR A 166 10.69 6.44 -5.34
N TYR A 167 9.45 6.16 -5.76
CA TYR A 167 8.84 6.82 -6.92
C TYR A 167 8.92 8.34 -6.78
N LYS A 168 8.47 8.89 -5.64
CA LYS A 168 8.49 10.34 -5.37
C LYS A 168 9.92 10.89 -5.46
N GLU A 169 10.86 10.25 -4.79
CA GLU A 169 12.26 10.67 -4.80
C GLU A 169 12.83 10.69 -6.22
N GLU A 170 12.60 9.63 -7.01
CA GLU A 170 13.23 9.45 -8.32
C GLU A 170 12.56 10.25 -9.45
N VAL A 171 11.23 10.42 -9.40
CA VAL A 171 10.44 11.04 -10.48
C VAL A 171 9.99 12.46 -10.12
N CYS A 172 9.60 12.71 -8.87
CA CYS A 172 9.01 13.99 -8.47
C CYS A 172 10.03 14.98 -7.91
N ASP A 173 11.01 14.50 -7.13
CA ASP A 173 11.97 15.35 -6.42
C ASP A 173 13.29 15.57 -7.20
N GLY A 174 13.32 15.19 -8.49
CA GLY A 174 14.49 15.38 -9.36
C GLY A 174 15.48 14.21 -9.37
N GLY A 175 15.24 13.17 -8.57
CA GLY A 175 15.95 11.89 -8.58
C GLY A 175 17.40 11.91 -8.12
N ALA A 176 17.83 10.79 -7.53
CA ALA A 176 19.23 10.58 -7.22
C ALA A 176 20.04 10.39 -8.53
N ASN A 177 19.43 9.75 -9.53
CA ASN A 177 19.99 9.63 -10.86
C ASN A 177 19.34 10.65 -11.80
N LYS A 178 20.00 11.81 -11.94
CA LYS A 178 19.55 12.92 -12.81
C LYS A 178 19.31 12.49 -14.25
N LYS A 179 20.14 11.59 -14.80
CA LYS A 179 19.97 11.10 -16.17
C LYS A 179 18.65 10.35 -16.30
N ARG A 180 18.38 9.41 -15.39
CA ARG A 180 17.14 8.62 -15.38
C ARG A 180 15.93 9.52 -15.22
N CYS A 181 15.92 10.41 -14.23
CA CYS A 181 14.83 11.37 -14.02
C CYS A 181 14.55 12.22 -15.28
N ALA A 182 15.59 12.75 -15.92
CA ALA A 182 15.46 13.52 -17.16
C ALA A 182 14.83 12.69 -18.30
N CYS A 183 15.36 11.48 -18.56
CA CYS A 183 14.81 10.59 -19.58
C CYS A 183 13.36 10.19 -19.30
N LEU A 184 13.02 9.90 -18.03
CA LEU A 184 11.65 9.53 -17.66
C LEU A 184 10.67 10.71 -17.85
N THR A 185 11.12 11.93 -17.53
CA THR A 185 10.34 13.15 -17.69
C THR A 185 10.15 13.51 -19.15
N GLU A 186 11.20 13.39 -19.96
CA GLU A 186 11.16 13.66 -21.40
C GLU A 186 10.27 12.65 -22.13
N ALA A 187 10.38 11.36 -21.80
CA ALA A 187 9.55 10.30 -22.38
C ALA A 187 8.15 10.20 -21.77
N HIS A 188 7.77 11.07 -20.83
CA HIS A 188 6.48 10.98 -20.12
C HIS A 188 5.27 11.00 -21.06
N SER A 189 5.30 11.84 -22.10
CA SER A 189 4.22 11.87 -23.11
C SER A 189 4.04 10.51 -23.77
N CYS A 190 5.13 9.80 -24.07
CA CYS A 190 5.08 8.46 -24.61
C CYS A 190 4.60 7.43 -23.57
N PHE A 191 5.08 7.49 -22.33
CA PHE A 191 4.64 6.55 -21.28
C PHE A 191 3.15 6.69 -20.95
N LYS A 192 2.59 7.89 -21.08
CA LYS A 192 1.14 8.11 -21.00
C LYS A 192 0.39 7.29 -22.05
N ASP A 193 0.89 7.22 -23.27
CA ASP A 193 0.28 6.44 -24.35
C ASP A 193 0.54 4.93 -24.17
N LEU A 194 1.66 4.56 -23.54
CA LEU A 194 2.02 3.20 -23.14
C LEU A 194 1.13 2.63 -22.02
N ARG A 195 0.28 3.45 -21.37
CA ARG A 195 -0.45 3.07 -20.15
C ARG A 195 -1.19 1.74 -20.28
N THR A 196 -1.92 1.55 -21.37
CA THR A 196 -2.73 0.34 -21.58
C THR A 196 -1.84 -0.88 -21.74
N ASP A 197 -0.75 -0.77 -22.51
CA ASP A 197 0.24 -1.83 -22.70
C ASP A 197 0.95 -2.18 -21.38
N MET A 198 1.22 -1.20 -20.52
CA MET A 198 1.77 -1.44 -19.18
C MET A 198 0.79 -2.21 -18.28
N ILE A 199 -0.52 -2.00 -18.44
CA ILE A 199 -1.53 -2.78 -17.71
C ILE A 199 -1.54 -4.23 -18.19
N GLU A 200 -1.27 -4.50 -19.47
CA GLU A 200 -1.13 -5.88 -19.97
C GLU A 200 0.08 -6.61 -19.39
N CYS A 201 1.09 -5.86 -18.91
CA CYS A 201 2.25 -6.39 -18.20
C CYS A 201 1.98 -6.64 -16.70
N GLU A 202 0.72 -6.63 -16.23
CA GLU A 202 0.41 -6.77 -14.81
C GLU A 202 0.83 -8.14 -14.24
N GLY A 203 1.32 -8.11 -13.00
CA GLY A 203 1.82 -9.28 -12.31
C GLY A 203 0.70 -10.18 -11.76
N PRO A 204 1.07 -11.27 -11.07
CA PRO A 204 0.09 -12.06 -10.34
C PRO A 204 -0.56 -11.24 -9.23
N ALA A 205 -1.86 -11.40 -9.00
CA ALA A 205 -2.57 -10.72 -7.91
C ALA A 205 -1.96 -11.03 -6.51
N ASP A 206 -1.37 -12.22 -6.36
CA ASP A 206 -0.85 -12.73 -5.09
C ASP A 206 0.67 -12.62 -4.95
N TRP A 207 1.22 -11.41 -5.12
CA TRP A 207 2.65 -11.15 -4.89
C TRP A 207 3.15 -11.63 -3.52
N TYR A 208 2.29 -11.54 -2.50
CA TYR A 208 2.65 -11.74 -1.10
C TYR A 208 2.21 -13.09 -0.53
N GLU A 209 1.31 -13.83 -1.22
CA GLU A 209 0.91 -15.17 -0.77
C GLU A 209 1.81 -16.27 -1.33
N LYS A 210 2.46 -16.01 -2.47
CA LYS A 210 3.38 -16.97 -3.10
C LYS A 210 4.65 -17.13 -2.27
N ARG A 211 4.77 -18.25 -1.57
CA ARG A 211 5.98 -18.63 -0.82
C ARG A 211 7.16 -19.04 -1.69
N ASN A 212 6.94 -19.31 -2.98
CA ASN A 212 8.01 -19.75 -3.88
C ASN A 212 8.74 -18.53 -4.48
N ALA A 213 9.92 -18.23 -3.91
CA ALA A 213 10.74 -17.10 -4.34
C ALA A 213 11.13 -17.15 -5.83
N ASN A 214 11.39 -18.34 -6.39
CA ASN A 214 11.75 -18.45 -7.80
C ASN A 214 10.60 -18.02 -8.72
N LYS A 215 9.36 -18.42 -8.39
CA LYS A 215 8.18 -18.00 -9.16
C LYS A 215 7.93 -16.50 -9.04
N VAL A 216 8.12 -15.93 -7.85
CA VAL A 216 7.97 -14.48 -7.62
C VAL A 216 9.02 -13.69 -8.41
N CYS A 217 10.28 -14.11 -8.36
CA CYS A 217 11.36 -13.44 -9.09
C CYS A 217 11.29 -13.66 -10.60
N GLN A 218 10.72 -14.76 -11.06
CA GLN A 218 10.39 -14.96 -12.47
C GLN A 218 9.33 -13.95 -12.91
N SER A 219 8.19 -13.87 -12.21
CA SER A 219 7.15 -12.87 -12.52
C SER A 219 7.68 -11.44 -12.46
N PHE A 220 8.53 -11.12 -11.49
CA PHE A 220 9.23 -9.82 -11.43
C PHE A 220 10.01 -9.53 -12.71
N ASN A 221 10.85 -10.46 -13.18
CA ASN A 221 11.61 -10.25 -14.40
C ASN A 221 10.74 -10.23 -15.66
N ASP A 222 9.70 -11.06 -15.74
CA ASP A 222 8.76 -11.09 -16.87
C ASP A 222 8.08 -9.72 -17.07
N ILE A 223 7.69 -9.07 -15.97
CA ILE A 223 7.07 -7.73 -16.00
C ILE A 223 8.08 -6.67 -16.46
N LEU A 224 9.32 -6.71 -15.94
CA LEU A 224 10.37 -5.79 -16.36
C LEU A 224 10.71 -5.93 -17.85
N ASP A 225 10.76 -7.16 -18.35
CA ASP A 225 11.02 -7.47 -19.75
C ASP A 225 9.83 -7.07 -20.64
N CYS A 226 8.59 -7.19 -20.14
CA CYS A 226 7.39 -6.67 -20.80
C CYS A 226 7.44 -5.14 -20.92
N TYR A 227 7.70 -4.41 -19.83
CA TYR A 227 7.88 -2.95 -19.86
C TYR A 227 8.99 -2.51 -20.79
N TYR A 228 10.12 -3.22 -20.80
CA TYR A 228 11.20 -2.94 -21.73
C TYR A 228 10.78 -3.11 -23.18
N THR A 229 10.15 -4.23 -23.51
CA THR A 229 9.74 -4.54 -24.88
C THR A 229 8.71 -3.53 -25.38
N ARG A 230 7.66 -3.27 -24.60
CA ARG A 230 6.61 -2.29 -24.94
C ARG A 230 7.18 -0.88 -25.03
N GLY A 231 8.00 -0.49 -24.06
CA GLY A 231 8.67 0.81 -24.06
C GLY A 231 9.62 0.98 -25.25
N ALA A 232 10.32 -0.07 -25.69
CA ALA A 232 11.24 0.01 -26.83
C ALA A 232 10.48 0.19 -28.16
N LEU A 233 9.33 -0.47 -28.29
CA LEU A 233 8.47 -0.38 -29.48
C LEU A 233 7.79 0.99 -29.62
N LEU A 234 7.50 1.68 -28.51
CA LEU A 234 6.77 2.95 -28.54
C LEU A 234 7.60 4.19 -28.19
N CYS A 235 8.53 4.08 -27.24
CA CYS A 235 9.30 5.19 -26.69
C CYS A 235 10.80 5.12 -27.01
N GLY A 236 11.25 4.06 -27.68
CA GLY A 236 12.63 3.86 -28.07
C GLY A 236 13.49 3.21 -26.99
N LEU A 237 14.66 2.70 -27.40
CA LEU A 237 15.51 1.84 -26.56
C LEU A 237 16.00 2.53 -25.28
N GLU A 238 16.38 3.81 -25.35
CA GLU A 238 16.90 4.53 -24.17
C GLU A 238 15.80 4.72 -23.11
N ALA A 239 14.62 5.19 -23.52
CA ALA A 239 13.47 5.34 -22.62
C ALA A 239 13.06 3.99 -22.02
N ALA A 240 13.07 2.93 -22.82
CA ALA A 240 12.78 1.56 -22.37
C ALA A 240 13.76 1.06 -21.30
N GLN A 241 15.06 1.32 -21.48
CA GLN A 241 16.09 0.96 -20.49
C GLN A 241 15.87 1.72 -19.17
N GLN A 242 15.57 3.01 -19.24
CA GLN A 242 15.30 3.81 -18.05
C GLN A 242 14.01 3.38 -17.35
N LEU A 243 12.94 3.09 -18.11
CA LEU A 243 11.69 2.55 -17.57
C LEU A 243 11.92 1.22 -16.86
N ARG A 244 12.64 0.28 -17.49
CA ARG A 244 12.96 -1.03 -16.90
C ARG A 244 13.79 -0.87 -15.62
N SER A 245 14.82 -0.02 -15.64
CA SER A 245 15.66 0.22 -14.47
C SER A 245 14.87 0.88 -13.33
N PHE A 246 14.03 1.86 -13.64
CA PHE A 246 13.16 2.50 -12.67
C PHE A 246 12.15 1.53 -12.06
N ALA A 247 11.45 0.76 -12.90
CA ALA A 247 10.49 -0.25 -12.48
C ALA A 247 11.14 -1.29 -11.58
N ALA A 248 12.35 -1.74 -11.91
CA ALA A 248 13.10 -2.69 -11.09
C ALA A 248 13.36 -2.16 -9.68
N ASP A 249 13.85 -0.93 -9.55
CA ASP A 249 14.18 -0.35 -8.25
C ASP A 249 12.91 -0.02 -7.43
N SER A 250 11.85 0.46 -8.09
CA SER A 250 10.56 0.74 -7.45
C SER A 250 9.88 -0.54 -6.97
N MET A 251 9.75 -1.54 -7.84
CA MET A 251 9.10 -2.80 -7.52
C MET A 251 9.87 -3.59 -6.46
N ARG A 252 11.21 -3.64 -6.55
CA ARG A 252 12.04 -4.36 -5.55
C ARG A 252 11.80 -3.82 -4.13
N ARG A 253 11.60 -2.52 -3.97
CA ARG A 253 11.29 -1.89 -2.67
C ARG A 253 9.87 -2.20 -2.20
N ALA A 254 8.95 -2.37 -3.14
CA ALA A 254 7.56 -2.70 -2.91
C ALA A 254 7.28 -4.19 -2.61
N MET A 255 8.29 -5.04 -2.77
CA MET A 255 8.20 -6.48 -2.55
C MET A 255 8.84 -6.89 -1.22
N ILE A 256 8.33 -7.97 -0.62
CA ILE A 256 8.96 -8.59 0.56
C ILE A 256 10.23 -9.34 0.15
N LEU A 257 10.18 -10.07 -0.97
CA LEU A 257 11.29 -10.85 -1.49
C LEU A 257 12.20 -9.99 -2.37
N SER A 258 13.50 -10.07 -2.10
CA SER A 258 14.51 -9.41 -2.93
C SER A 258 14.80 -10.25 -4.18
N CYS A 259 14.55 -9.68 -5.36
CA CYS A 259 14.81 -10.31 -6.64
C CYS A 259 15.91 -9.59 -7.42
N ASP A 260 16.78 -10.39 -8.05
CA ASP A 260 17.79 -9.89 -8.97
C ASP A 260 17.18 -9.61 -10.34
N VAL A 261 17.67 -8.54 -10.98
CA VAL A 261 17.25 -8.15 -12.32
C VAL A 261 18.10 -8.89 -13.32
N ASN A 262 17.45 -9.51 -14.30
CA ASN A 262 18.14 -10.18 -15.39
C ASN A 262 18.95 -9.16 -16.20
N LYS A 263 20.26 -9.39 -16.33
CA LYS A 263 21.16 -8.48 -17.04
C LYS A 263 20.95 -8.53 -18.55
N ARG A 264 20.45 -9.66 -19.07
CA ARG A 264 20.13 -9.82 -20.49
C ARG A 264 18.81 -9.10 -20.78
N LEU A 265 18.85 -8.15 -21.70
CA LEU A 265 17.66 -7.50 -22.23
C LEU A 265 17.00 -8.38 -23.30
N PRO A 266 15.65 -8.39 -23.37
CA PRO A 266 14.94 -8.94 -24.52
C PRO A 266 15.42 -8.32 -25.83
N HIS A 267 15.46 -9.12 -26.90
CA HIS A 267 15.70 -8.57 -28.23
C HIS A 267 14.40 -7.96 -28.76
N VAL A 268 14.47 -6.72 -29.23
CA VAL A 268 13.34 -6.00 -29.83
C VAL A 268 13.66 -5.73 -31.29
N THR A 269 12.87 -6.32 -32.19
CA THR A 269 12.96 -6.07 -33.63
C THR A 269 12.28 -4.74 -33.96
N ASP A 270 12.96 -3.90 -34.73
CA ASP A 270 12.46 -2.60 -35.20
C ASP A 270 11.98 -1.66 -34.05
N PRO A 271 12.89 -1.28 -33.12
CA PRO A 271 12.53 -0.38 -32.04
C PRO A 271 12.27 1.04 -32.56
N MET A 272 11.44 1.79 -31.83
CA MET A 272 11.22 3.21 -32.13
C MET A 272 12.56 3.98 -32.11
N PRO A 273 12.80 4.90 -33.07
CA PRO A 273 14.00 5.73 -33.07
C PRO A 273 14.15 6.53 -31.78
N SER A 274 15.39 6.77 -31.36
CA SER A 274 15.68 7.64 -30.21
C SER A 274 15.27 9.08 -30.48
N PHE A 275 14.60 9.72 -29.51
CA PHE A 275 14.16 11.13 -29.59
C PHE A 275 15.30 12.13 -29.82
N SER A 276 16.55 11.75 -29.53
CA SER A 276 17.76 12.55 -29.74
C SER A 276 18.18 12.76 -31.21
N GLY A 277 17.43 12.22 -32.19
CA GLY A 277 17.73 12.35 -33.63
C GLY A 277 17.01 13.49 -34.38
N LEU A 278 16.09 14.23 -33.74
CA LEU A 278 15.32 15.31 -34.38
C LEU A 278 15.89 16.69 -34.03
N MET A 279 17.15 16.92 -34.36
CA MET A 279 17.71 18.28 -34.49
C MET A 279 18.02 18.49 -35.97
N PRO A 280 17.27 19.35 -36.69
CA PRO A 280 17.73 19.87 -37.96
C PRO A 280 18.94 20.77 -37.67
N THR A 281 20.08 20.44 -38.28
CA THR A 281 21.25 21.33 -38.40
C THR A 281 20.89 22.63 -39.09
#